data_AF-N1MVC2-F1
#
_entry.id   AF-N1MVC2-F1
#
_cell.length_a   1.000
_cell.length_b   1.000
_cell.length_c   1.000
_cell.angle_alpha   90.00
_cell.angle_beta   90.00
_cell.angle_gamma   90.00
#
_symmetry.space_group_name_H-M   'P 1'
#
loop_
_entity.id
_entity.type
_entity.pdbx_description
1 polymer ?
#
loop_
_entity_poly.entity_id
_entity_poly.type
_entity_poly.pdbx_seq_one_letter_code
_entity_poly.pdbx_strand_id
1 'polypeptide(L)'
;MTAYITRRTLITGTLMAGATACAPHRRATAIAAPVPPAPWGATPSPRQLKWHDRRMYAFVHFSINTYTDKEWGYGDEDPKLFNPTDFDPDQIVAAAKAGGLNGLIITAKHHDGFCLWPTLLTDHCIRSSPYKGGKGDIVGELEQACRRGGIGFGVYLSPWDRNRADYGTPAYIDYYRAQLTELCTRYGDLFEVWFDGANGGDGYYGGARETRKIDAPAYYDWPAIVALVHQLQPDACTFDPLGADIRWVGNEDGHAGDPCWPTMPDEPYDQVKGNSGVRGAALWWPAETNVSIRPGWFYHADEDAQVKTPQKLMTMFDQSIGHGTTFHLNLPPDRRGRIADRDVASLTAFGDAVRASFATDLARGAVASASADIGGTAAHAIDGNPKSFWCAPADERDASLTLDLAPGTRFDTIRLQEWLPLGLRTTSFAIDIADDGQDWREVARKDMVGPQRLVRLPAPVSPRRIRFRAVAAEAGPTLREFALFLSVAPITLPPARVSDPSIIARNGWTIIAASAPGGEAMLDDDAKTAWTSPAAATLTIDLGKAETLAGFTLTPTRHVDPQAAPPARYVVETSADGQRWSKAEEGEFQNINYARATQRIPFSTPRPARYLRLRFPRPAVPAPAIAIATIGAFR
;
A
#
# COMPACT_ATOMS: atom_id res chain seq x y z
N MET A 1 -0.19 33.22 -87.67
CA MET A 1 -0.09 32.31 -86.52
C MET A 1 -1.23 32.64 -85.56
N THR A 2 -2.29 31.83 -85.66
CA THR A 2 -3.48 31.61 -84.78
C THR A 2 -3.59 32.48 -83.50
N ALA A 3 -4.32 33.61 -83.43
CA ALA A 3 -5.78 33.91 -83.51
C ALA A 3 -6.59 33.57 -82.22
N TYR A 4 -7.45 34.37 -81.55
CA TYR A 4 -7.88 35.79 -81.57
C TYR A 4 -8.75 36.06 -80.28
N ILE A 5 -8.55 37.20 -79.59
CA ILE A 5 -9.51 38.22 -79.02
C ILE A 5 -10.65 37.91 -77.98
N THR A 6 -10.47 38.52 -76.78
CA THR A 6 -11.27 39.38 -75.82
C THR A 6 -12.79 39.34 -75.46
N ARG A 7 -13.04 39.71 -74.17
CA ARG A 7 -14.02 40.66 -73.51
C ARG A 7 -15.56 40.44 -73.49
N ARG A 8 -16.10 40.54 -72.24
CA ARG A 8 -17.42 41.06 -71.73
C ARG A 8 -18.70 40.78 -72.54
N THR A 9 -19.80 40.40 -71.87
CA THR A 9 -21.09 41.16 -71.71
C THR A 9 -22.11 40.36 -70.87
N LEU A 10 -22.90 41.06 -70.05
CA LEU A 10 -24.16 40.65 -69.40
C LEU A 10 -25.26 40.27 -70.43
N ILE A 11 -26.31 39.54 -70.02
CA ILE A 11 -27.74 39.96 -70.08
C ILE A 11 -28.68 38.78 -69.72
N THR A 12 -29.57 39.12 -68.80
CA THR A 12 -30.88 38.60 -68.37
C THR A 12 -31.70 37.63 -69.24
N GLY A 13 -32.37 36.70 -68.55
CA GLY A 13 -33.60 35.99 -68.94
C GLY A 13 -33.75 34.74 -68.05
N THR A 14 -34.86 34.35 -67.45
CA THR A 14 -36.27 34.75 -67.44
C THR A 14 -36.87 34.07 -66.20
N LEU A 15 -37.76 34.74 -65.46
CA LEU A 15 -38.52 34.12 -64.37
C LEU A 15 -39.35 32.93 -64.90
N MET A 16 -39.18 31.76 -64.28
CA MET A 16 -40.18 30.69 -64.25
C MET A 16 -40.45 30.38 -62.78
N ALA A 17 -41.64 30.77 -62.33
CA ALA A 17 -42.18 30.46 -61.03
C ALA A 17 -42.47 28.95 -60.95
N GLY A 18 -41.61 28.21 -60.27
CA GLY A 18 -41.89 26.85 -59.80
C GLY A 18 -42.22 26.91 -58.31
N ALA A 19 -43.50 26.75 -57.97
CA ALA A 19 -43.95 26.60 -56.60
C ALA A 19 -43.46 25.26 -56.03
N THR A 20 -42.35 25.27 -55.29
CA THR A 20 -41.97 24.17 -54.39
C THR A 20 -42.36 24.55 -52.97
N ALA A 21 -43.29 23.79 -52.41
CA ALA A 21 -43.72 23.91 -51.03
C ALA A 21 -42.51 23.83 -50.08
N CYS A 22 -42.20 24.93 -49.39
CA CYS A 22 -41.30 24.93 -48.24
C CYS A 22 -41.97 24.13 -47.12
N ALA A 23 -41.59 22.87 -46.95
CA ALA A 23 -41.72 22.22 -45.65
C ALA A 23 -40.88 23.01 -44.64
N PRO A 24 -41.40 23.37 -43.45
CA PRO A 24 -40.60 24.04 -42.46
C PRO A 24 -39.50 23.07 -42.02
N HIS A 25 -38.25 23.38 -42.36
CA HIS A 25 -37.09 22.80 -41.69
C HIS A 25 -37.25 23.11 -40.21
N ARG A 26 -37.68 22.10 -39.44
CA ARG A 26 -37.50 22.10 -37.99
C ARG A 26 -36.01 22.31 -37.76
N ARG A 27 -35.63 23.51 -37.34
CA ARG A 27 -34.33 23.75 -36.72
C ARG A 27 -34.23 22.72 -35.61
N ALA A 28 -33.35 21.73 -35.77
CA ALA A 28 -32.91 20.91 -34.66
C ALA A 28 -32.32 21.89 -33.66
N THR A 29 -33.07 22.19 -32.60
CA THR A 29 -32.55 22.86 -31.43
C THR A 29 -31.40 22.01 -30.94
N ALA A 30 -30.18 22.51 -31.05
CA ALA A 30 -29.03 21.89 -30.40
C ALA A 30 -29.39 21.77 -28.92
N ILE A 31 -29.60 20.53 -28.46
CA ILE A 31 -29.79 20.25 -27.04
C ILE A 31 -28.50 20.70 -26.37
N ALA A 32 -28.57 21.73 -25.54
CA ALA A 32 -27.42 22.20 -24.79
C ALA A 32 -26.86 21.02 -23.99
N ALA A 33 -25.54 20.84 -24.02
CA ALA A 33 -24.90 19.80 -23.23
C ALA A 33 -25.32 19.95 -21.77
N PRO A 34 -25.70 18.86 -21.09
CA PRO A 34 -26.18 18.95 -19.72
C PRO A 34 -25.09 19.52 -18.82
N VAL A 35 -25.46 20.52 -18.01
CA VAL A 35 -24.53 21.21 -17.10
C VAL A 35 -24.50 20.43 -15.78
N PRO A 36 -23.34 19.87 -15.37
CA PRO A 36 -23.24 19.16 -14.10
C PRO A 36 -23.51 20.11 -12.91
N PRO A 37 -24.07 19.60 -11.79
CA PRO A 37 -24.29 20.40 -10.59
C PRO A 37 -22.97 20.82 -9.93
N ALA A 38 -23.04 21.79 -9.01
CA ALA A 38 -21.88 22.17 -8.19
C ALA A 38 -21.36 20.97 -7.37
N PRO A 39 -20.06 20.90 -7.06
CA PRO A 39 -19.51 19.89 -6.17
C PRO A 39 -20.15 19.91 -4.77
N TRP A 40 -20.17 18.77 -4.10
CA TRP A 40 -20.61 18.66 -2.72
C TRP A 40 -19.44 18.31 -1.79
N GLY A 41 -19.26 19.09 -0.72
CA GLY A 41 -18.19 18.87 0.26
C GLY A 41 -16.79 19.08 -0.31
N ALA A 42 -15.80 18.47 0.35
CA ALA A 42 -14.41 18.47 -0.11
C ALA A 42 -14.25 17.68 -1.41
N THR A 43 -13.30 18.10 -2.25
CA THR A 43 -13.01 17.46 -3.55
C THR A 43 -11.51 17.22 -3.70
N PRO A 44 -11.08 16.19 -4.44
CA PRO A 44 -9.67 15.95 -4.72
C PRO A 44 -9.07 17.05 -5.59
N SER A 45 -7.81 17.36 -5.34
CA SER A 45 -6.97 18.08 -6.29
C SER A 45 -6.68 17.24 -7.55
N PRO A 46 -6.21 17.86 -8.66
CA PRO A 46 -5.83 17.11 -9.86
C PRO A 46 -4.76 16.03 -9.63
N ARG A 47 -3.81 16.25 -8.71
CA ARG A 47 -2.80 15.23 -8.35
C ARG A 47 -3.41 14.08 -7.56
N GLN A 48 -4.34 14.35 -6.63
CA GLN A 48 -5.06 13.31 -5.90
C GLN A 48 -5.95 12.48 -6.84
N LEU A 49 -6.53 13.07 -7.89
CA LEU A 49 -7.25 12.31 -8.93
C LEU A 49 -6.32 11.33 -9.67
N LYS A 50 -5.13 11.80 -10.10
CA LYS A 50 -4.12 10.93 -10.74
C LYS A 50 -3.66 9.81 -9.80
N TRP A 51 -3.53 10.12 -8.50
CA TRP A 51 -3.17 9.17 -7.47
C TRP A 51 -4.25 8.09 -7.27
N HIS A 52 -5.53 8.48 -7.16
CA HIS A 52 -6.66 7.55 -7.08
C HIS A 52 -6.69 6.58 -8.28
N ASP A 53 -6.43 7.07 -9.49
CA ASP A 53 -6.41 6.25 -10.69
C ASP A 53 -5.26 5.23 -10.73
N ARG A 54 -4.20 5.42 -9.92
CA ARG A 54 -3.07 4.48 -9.85
C ARG A 54 -3.43 3.16 -9.16
N ARG A 55 -4.30 3.22 -8.15
CA ARG A 55 -4.87 2.12 -7.34
C ARG A 55 -3.86 1.26 -6.58
N MET A 56 -2.89 0.66 -7.27
CA MET A 56 -1.91 -0.29 -6.74
C MET A 56 -0.50 0.15 -7.09
N TYR A 57 0.40 0.13 -6.11
CA TYR A 57 1.83 0.40 -6.33
C TYR A 57 2.68 -0.28 -5.26
N ALA A 58 3.97 -0.41 -5.54
CA ALA A 58 4.94 -1.07 -4.68
C ALA A 58 5.61 -0.08 -3.75
N PHE A 59 5.91 -0.55 -2.54
CA PHE A 59 6.97 0.02 -1.70
C PHE A 59 8.21 -0.87 -1.85
N VAL A 60 9.40 -0.30 -1.73
CA VAL A 60 10.66 -1.05 -1.71
C VAL A 60 11.48 -0.56 -0.52
N HIS A 61 11.46 -1.34 0.55
CA HIS A 61 12.38 -1.16 1.67
C HIS A 61 13.70 -1.87 1.37
N PHE A 62 14.71 -1.06 1.07
CA PHE A 62 16.07 -1.51 0.82
C PHE A 62 17.02 -0.48 1.41
N SER A 63 17.97 -0.91 2.23
CA SER A 63 18.94 -0.05 2.90
C SER A 63 20.03 -0.95 3.49
N ILE A 64 20.96 -0.35 4.25
CA ILE A 64 21.93 -1.08 5.06
C ILE A 64 21.29 -2.09 6.03
N ASN A 65 20.04 -1.84 6.41
CA ASN A 65 19.20 -2.71 7.26
C ASN A 65 19.04 -4.14 6.69
N THR A 66 18.98 -4.30 5.37
CA THR A 66 18.98 -5.61 4.70
C THR A 66 20.24 -6.44 5.00
N TYR A 67 21.36 -5.77 5.26
CA TYR A 67 22.66 -6.38 5.54
C TYR A 67 22.92 -6.57 7.03
N THR A 68 22.21 -5.84 7.89
CA THR A 68 22.27 -5.97 9.35
C THR A 68 21.15 -6.80 9.94
N ASP A 69 20.19 -7.24 9.12
CA ASP A 69 19.04 -8.05 9.52
C ASP A 69 18.19 -7.33 10.59
N LYS A 70 17.97 -6.03 10.40
CA LYS A 70 17.16 -5.18 11.27
C LYS A 70 16.02 -4.57 10.48
N GLU A 71 14.87 -4.39 11.13
CA GLU A 71 13.83 -3.49 10.59
C GLU A 71 14.28 -2.04 10.69
N TRP A 72 14.79 -1.64 11.86
CA TRP A 72 15.25 -0.28 12.14
C TRP A 72 16.73 -0.30 12.55
N GLY A 73 17.62 0.18 11.68
CA GLY A 73 19.02 0.41 12.04
C GLY A 73 19.19 1.52 13.07
N TYR A 74 20.27 1.49 13.84
CA TYR A 74 20.53 2.42 14.95
C TYR A 74 21.22 3.73 14.50
N GLY A 75 21.67 3.77 13.24
CA GLY A 75 22.38 4.90 12.63
C GLY A 75 23.90 4.83 12.78
N ASP A 76 24.44 3.76 13.35
CA ASP A 76 25.88 3.49 13.50
C ASP A 76 26.39 2.39 12.56
N GLU A 77 25.54 1.90 11.65
CA GLU A 77 25.90 0.87 10.69
C GLU A 77 27.05 1.33 9.77
N ASP A 78 28.05 0.47 9.54
CA ASP A 78 29.18 0.80 8.64
C ASP A 78 28.71 0.78 7.18
N PRO A 79 28.77 1.91 6.44
CA PRO A 79 28.42 1.97 5.02
C PRO A 79 29.01 0.84 4.15
N LYS A 80 30.15 0.26 4.57
CA LYS A 80 30.79 -0.86 3.86
C LYS A 80 29.96 -2.14 3.83
N LEU A 81 28.99 -2.30 4.73
CA LEU A 81 28.08 -3.44 4.75
C LEU A 81 27.13 -3.43 3.55
N PHE A 82 26.80 -2.26 3.01
CA PHE A 82 25.89 -2.15 1.88
C PHE A 82 26.61 -2.51 0.57
N ASN A 83 26.44 -3.75 0.12
CA ASN A 83 27.07 -4.25 -1.10
C ASN A 83 26.22 -5.31 -1.82
N PRO A 84 25.13 -4.92 -2.50
CA PRO A 84 24.36 -5.89 -3.27
C PRO A 84 25.23 -6.48 -4.38
N THR A 85 25.24 -7.80 -4.44
CA THR A 85 26.13 -8.57 -5.32
C THR A 85 25.60 -8.71 -6.75
N ASP A 86 24.28 -8.56 -6.94
CA ASP A 86 23.58 -8.78 -8.20
C ASP A 86 22.30 -7.91 -8.24
N PHE A 87 22.46 -6.62 -7.93
CA PHE A 87 21.36 -5.66 -7.93
C PHE A 87 20.78 -5.54 -9.34
N ASP A 88 19.46 -5.76 -9.46
CA ASP A 88 18.76 -5.76 -10.73
C ASP A 88 17.45 -4.95 -10.60
N PRO A 89 17.47 -3.64 -10.93
CA PRO A 89 16.30 -2.79 -10.78
C PRO A 89 15.19 -3.16 -11.78
N ASP A 90 15.54 -3.72 -12.94
CA ASP A 90 14.55 -4.19 -13.92
C ASP A 90 13.82 -5.44 -13.41
N GLN A 91 14.50 -6.33 -12.66
CA GLN A 91 13.87 -7.47 -12.00
C GLN A 91 12.87 -7.03 -10.92
N ILE A 92 13.21 -6.00 -10.13
CA ILE A 92 12.30 -5.45 -9.12
C ILE A 92 11.04 -4.86 -9.79
N VAL A 93 11.23 -4.08 -10.86
CA VAL A 93 10.11 -3.51 -11.64
C VAL A 93 9.28 -4.61 -12.30
N ALA A 94 9.91 -5.66 -12.83
CA ALA A 94 9.21 -6.81 -13.40
C ALA A 94 8.37 -7.55 -12.35
N ALA A 95 8.88 -7.74 -11.13
CA ALA A 95 8.15 -8.34 -10.02
C ALA A 95 6.93 -7.50 -9.62
N ALA A 96 7.09 -6.17 -9.52
CA ALA A 96 5.99 -5.25 -9.24
C ALA A 96 4.89 -5.35 -10.32
N LYS A 97 5.28 -5.34 -11.61
CA LYS A 97 4.35 -5.49 -12.74
C LYS A 97 3.66 -6.86 -12.77
N ALA A 98 4.36 -7.93 -12.38
CA ALA A 98 3.77 -9.26 -12.28
C ALA A 98 2.57 -9.26 -11.32
N GLY A 99 2.69 -8.53 -10.20
CA GLY A 99 1.61 -8.29 -9.23
C GLY A 99 0.56 -7.23 -9.63
N GLY A 100 0.70 -6.59 -10.79
CA GLY A 100 -0.21 -5.52 -11.25
C GLY A 100 0.01 -4.16 -10.58
N LEU A 101 1.18 -3.94 -9.97
CA LEU A 101 1.55 -2.69 -9.31
C LEU A 101 2.03 -1.66 -10.36
N ASN A 102 1.45 -0.46 -10.35
CA ASN A 102 1.63 0.58 -11.39
C ASN A 102 2.53 1.73 -10.94
N GLY A 103 3.29 1.53 -9.88
CA GLY A 103 4.28 2.48 -9.37
C GLY A 103 5.20 1.81 -8.36
N LEU A 104 6.28 2.49 -8.01
CA LEU A 104 7.27 2.04 -7.04
C LEU A 104 7.77 3.22 -6.22
N ILE A 105 7.71 3.11 -4.90
CA ILE A 105 8.30 4.04 -3.94
C ILE A 105 9.52 3.37 -3.32
N ILE A 106 10.70 3.99 -3.38
CA ILE A 106 11.94 3.46 -2.79
C ILE A 106 12.26 4.20 -1.48
N THR A 107 12.70 3.47 -0.45
CA THR A 107 13.30 4.07 0.76
C THR A 107 14.64 4.72 0.45
N ALA A 108 14.63 5.91 -0.15
CA ALA A 108 15.85 6.64 -0.51
C ALA A 108 16.74 6.89 0.72
N LYS A 109 16.12 7.14 1.88
CA LYS A 109 16.73 7.12 3.22
C LYS A 109 15.73 6.56 4.22
N HIS A 110 16.12 5.56 5.01
CA HIS A 110 15.32 5.04 6.12
C HIS A 110 15.76 5.65 7.48
N HIS A 111 15.17 5.24 8.61
CA HIS A 111 15.43 5.81 9.94
C HIS A 111 16.91 5.76 10.36
N ASP A 112 17.67 4.78 9.88
CA ASP A 112 19.12 4.67 10.11
C ASP A 112 19.91 5.84 9.49
N GLY A 113 19.33 6.58 8.54
CA GLY A 113 19.95 7.74 7.92
C GLY A 113 20.82 7.41 6.70
N PHE A 114 21.01 6.13 6.34
CA PHE A 114 21.83 5.75 5.20
C PHE A 114 21.15 6.15 3.89
N CYS A 115 21.81 7.00 3.10
CA CYS A 115 21.26 7.52 1.85
C CYS A 115 21.66 6.63 0.66
N LEU A 116 20.68 6.16 -0.11
CA LEU A 116 20.85 5.26 -1.26
C LEU A 116 21.31 5.93 -2.56
N TRP A 117 21.46 7.26 -2.54
CA TRP A 117 21.95 8.03 -3.67
C TRP A 117 23.24 8.76 -3.30
N PRO A 118 24.07 9.16 -4.29
CA PRO A 118 25.36 9.76 -4.01
C PRO A 118 25.22 11.25 -3.65
N THR A 119 24.60 11.54 -2.50
CA THR A 119 24.50 12.89 -1.93
C THR A 119 25.87 13.41 -1.48
N LEU A 120 26.07 14.73 -1.57
CA LEU A 120 27.24 15.41 -1.01
C LEU A 120 26.99 15.98 0.39
N LEU A 121 25.77 15.81 0.92
CA LEU A 121 25.35 16.38 2.20
C LEU A 121 25.80 15.55 3.42
N THR A 122 26.16 14.28 3.20
CA THR A 122 26.65 13.36 4.25
C THR A 122 27.56 12.29 3.64
N ASP A 123 28.46 11.75 4.47
CA ASP A 123 29.26 10.56 4.14
C ASP A 123 28.57 9.25 4.56
N HIS A 124 27.46 9.31 5.30
CA HIS A 124 26.62 8.14 5.59
C HIS A 124 25.67 7.86 4.42
N CYS A 125 26.25 7.60 3.25
CA CYS A 125 25.55 7.34 2.00
C CYS A 125 26.30 6.33 1.13
N ILE A 126 25.68 5.96 0.00
CA ILE A 126 26.20 4.98 -0.96
C ILE A 126 27.59 5.31 -1.53
N ARG A 127 28.05 6.58 -1.50
CA ARG A 127 29.43 6.93 -1.90
C ARG A 127 30.48 6.29 -1.00
N SER A 128 30.12 6.00 0.24
CA SER A 128 31.01 5.38 1.24
C SER A 128 30.88 3.86 1.29
N SER A 129 30.08 3.26 0.40
CA SER A 129 29.91 1.81 0.29
C SER A 129 30.76 1.24 -0.85
N PRO A 130 31.07 -0.08 -0.83
CA PRO A 130 31.78 -0.74 -1.94
C PRO A 130 30.92 -0.92 -3.19
N TYR A 131 29.60 -0.69 -3.13
CA TYR A 131 28.69 -0.89 -4.26
C TYR A 131 29.14 -0.05 -5.45
N LYS A 132 29.45 -0.74 -6.57
CA LYS A 132 30.04 -0.14 -7.79
C LYS A 132 31.25 0.77 -7.51
N GLY A 133 32.04 0.43 -6.50
CA GLY A 133 33.21 1.20 -6.09
C GLY A 133 32.88 2.61 -5.58
N GLY A 134 31.76 2.76 -4.87
CA GLY A 134 31.29 4.05 -4.33
C GLY A 134 30.67 4.98 -5.37
N LYS A 135 30.37 4.47 -6.57
CA LYS A 135 29.78 5.23 -7.69
C LYS A 135 28.35 4.83 -8.02
N GLY A 136 27.76 3.94 -7.23
CA GLY A 136 26.38 3.49 -7.44
C GLY A 136 25.34 4.54 -7.04
N ASP A 137 24.13 4.37 -7.56
CA ASP A 137 22.98 5.23 -7.28
C ASP A 137 21.70 4.39 -7.38
N ILE A 138 21.26 3.80 -6.26
CA ILE A 138 20.11 2.88 -6.27
C ILE A 138 18.81 3.62 -6.61
N VAL A 139 18.68 4.87 -6.15
CA VAL A 139 17.51 5.71 -6.46
C VAL A 139 17.44 5.98 -7.96
N GLY A 140 18.54 6.40 -8.57
CA GLY A 140 18.60 6.64 -10.02
C GLY A 140 18.45 5.37 -10.86
N GLU A 141 19.02 4.25 -10.42
CA GLU A 141 18.89 2.97 -11.11
C GLU A 141 17.45 2.44 -11.11
N LEU A 142 16.72 2.57 -10.00
CA LEU A 142 15.30 2.21 -9.90
C LEU A 142 14.38 3.17 -10.66
N GLU A 143 14.64 4.47 -10.62
CA GLU A 143 13.90 5.46 -11.40
C GLU A 143 13.94 5.10 -12.89
N GLN A 144 15.14 4.86 -13.41
CA GLN A 144 15.33 4.54 -14.82
C GLN A 144 14.66 3.21 -15.19
N ALA A 145 14.68 2.22 -14.30
CA ALA A 145 13.96 0.95 -14.50
C ALA A 145 12.44 1.16 -14.49
N CYS A 146 11.90 1.99 -13.61
CA CYS A 146 10.48 2.33 -13.59
C CYS A 146 10.06 3.01 -14.89
N ARG A 147 10.88 3.95 -15.38
CA ARG A 147 10.69 4.63 -16.66
C ARG A 147 10.69 3.65 -17.83
N ARG A 148 11.66 2.73 -17.90
CA ARG A 148 11.69 1.65 -18.91
C ARG A 148 10.48 0.72 -18.79
N GLY A 149 10.06 0.42 -17.56
CA GLY A 149 8.93 -0.44 -17.24
C GLY A 149 7.56 0.19 -17.47
N GLY A 150 7.49 1.51 -17.64
CA GLY A 150 6.25 2.26 -17.80
C GLY A 150 5.41 2.35 -16.52
N ILE A 151 6.04 2.32 -15.34
CA ILE A 151 5.36 2.49 -14.04
C ILE A 151 5.83 3.78 -13.35
N GLY A 152 5.01 4.33 -12.46
CA GLY A 152 5.36 5.55 -11.71
C GLY A 152 6.54 5.34 -10.75
N PHE A 153 7.28 6.40 -10.46
CA PHE A 153 8.34 6.40 -9.47
C PHE A 153 8.05 7.41 -8.34
N GLY A 154 8.35 7.03 -7.10
CA GLY A 154 8.21 7.87 -5.92
C GLY A 154 9.34 7.60 -4.94
N VAL A 155 9.46 8.44 -3.92
CA VAL A 155 10.54 8.33 -2.93
C VAL A 155 9.98 8.42 -1.51
N TYR A 156 10.53 7.60 -0.64
CA TYR A 156 10.43 7.75 0.79
C TYR A 156 11.70 8.40 1.31
N LEU A 157 11.55 9.45 2.11
CA LEU A 157 12.65 10.08 2.82
C LEU A 157 12.27 10.15 4.28
N SER A 158 12.96 9.38 5.13
CA SER A 158 12.63 9.34 6.55
C SER A 158 12.87 10.71 7.21
N PRO A 159 11.85 11.31 7.85
CA PRO A 159 12.02 12.53 8.62
C PRO A 159 12.90 12.30 9.85
N TRP A 160 12.72 11.16 10.52
CA TRP A 160 13.58 10.72 11.61
C TRP A 160 14.90 10.17 11.08
N ASP A 161 16.01 10.68 11.59
CA ASP A 161 17.36 10.29 11.17
C ASP A 161 18.22 9.99 12.40
N ARG A 162 18.52 8.72 12.60
CA ARG A 162 19.28 8.20 13.75
C ARG A 162 20.79 8.36 13.59
N ASN A 163 21.29 8.74 12.41
CA ASN A 163 22.71 8.95 12.17
C ASN A 163 23.14 10.38 12.53
N ARG A 164 22.35 11.38 12.13
CA ARG A 164 22.72 12.79 12.18
C ARG A 164 22.88 13.35 13.60
N ALA A 165 24.04 13.95 13.88
CA ALA A 165 24.35 14.59 15.17
C ALA A 165 23.41 15.76 15.50
N ASP A 166 22.91 16.45 14.49
CA ASP A 166 22.08 17.65 14.57
C ASP A 166 20.56 17.38 14.48
N TYR A 167 20.14 16.12 14.39
CA TYR A 167 18.72 15.75 14.45
C TYR A 167 18.03 16.33 15.70
N GLY A 168 16.86 16.95 15.57
CA GLY A 168 16.20 17.68 16.64
C GLY A 168 16.64 19.15 16.78
N THR A 169 17.54 19.65 15.91
CA THR A 169 17.91 21.07 15.82
C THR A 169 17.44 21.68 14.48
N PRO A 170 17.34 23.02 14.36
CA PRO A 170 16.97 23.67 13.10
C PRO A 170 17.91 23.34 11.93
N ALA A 171 19.21 23.11 12.18
CA ALA A 171 20.18 22.81 11.13
C ALA A 171 19.85 21.51 10.37
N TYR A 172 19.26 20.53 11.05
CA TYR A 172 18.81 19.30 10.38
C TYR A 172 17.64 19.56 9.41
N ILE A 173 16.80 20.55 9.66
CA ILE A 173 15.70 20.90 8.75
C ILE A 173 16.22 21.48 7.43
N ASP A 174 17.27 22.31 7.48
CA ASP A 174 17.95 22.80 6.28
C ASP A 174 18.58 21.66 5.48
N TYR A 175 19.25 20.73 6.18
CA TYR A 175 19.77 19.49 5.59
C TYR A 175 18.67 18.65 4.93
N TYR A 176 17.55 18.44 5.64
CA TYR A 176 16.42 17.64 5.16
C TYR A 176 15.78 18.25 3.90
N ARG A 177 15.57 19.57 3.89
CA ARG A 177 15.06 20.31 2.72
C ARG A 177 16.04 20.25 1.54
N ALA A 178 17.35 20.27 1.80
CA ALA A 178 18.36 20.08 0.77
C ALA A 178 18.32 18.66 0.17
N GLN A 179 18.15 17.61 1.00
CA GLN A 179 17.96 16.24 0.51
C GLN A 179 16.69 16.10 -0.33
N LEU A 180 15.58 16.68 0.11
CA LEU A 180 14.34 16.71 -0.68
C LEU A 180 14.53 17.41 -2.02
N THR A 181 15.28 18.52 -2.03
CA THR A 181 15.58 19.23 -3.27
C THR A 181 16.39 18.35 -4.22
N GLU A 182 17.41 17.63 -3.74
CA GLU A 182 18.15 16.67 -4.59
C GLU A 182 17.22 15.60 -5.18
N LEU A 183 16.39 14.98 -4.34
CA LEU A 183 15.49 13.90 -4.76
C LEU A 183 14.43 14.39 -5.76
N CYS A 184 13.84 15.55 -5.50
CA CYS A 184 12.79 16.13 -6.33
C CYS A 184 13.30 16.81 -7.62
N THR A 185 14.61 16.92 -7.83
CA THR A 185 15.15 17.59 -9.04
C THR A 185 16.04 16.69 -9.90
N ARG A 186 16.58 15.59 -9.35
CA ARG A 186 17.54 14.72 -10.06
C ARG A 186 16.93 13.44 -10.64
N TYR A 187 15.75 13.01 -10.17
CA TYR A 187 15.19 11.68 -10.47
C TYR A 187 13.85 11.74 -11.22
N GLY A 188 13.72 12.68 -12.16
CA GLY A 188 12.54 12.78 -13.02
C GLY A 188 11.27 13.17 -12.27
N ASP A 189 10.13 12.75 -12.82
CA ASP A 189 8.81 13.05 -12.26
C ASP A 189 8.47 12.05 -11.15
N LEU A 190 8.13 12.59 -9.98
CA LEU A 190 7.67 11.81 -8.85
C LEU A 190 6.14 11.78 -8.81
N PHE A 191 5.54 10.61 -8.57
CA PHE A 191 4.10 10.55 -8.30
C PHE A 191 3.78 10.72 -6.82
N GLU A 192 4.74 10.42 -5.93
CA GLU A 192 4.55 10.49 -4.49
C GLU A 192 5.87 10.71 -3.74
N VAL A 193 5.79 11.50 -2.66
CA VAL A 193 6.85 11.67 -1.66
C VAL A 193 6.29 11.25 -0.30
N TRP A 194 6.92 10.25 0.31
CA TRP A 194 6.42 9.60 1.53
C TRP A 194 7.19 10.06 2.77
N PHE A 195 6.47 10.64 3.74
CA PHE A 195 7.02 11.12 4.99
C PHE A 195 6.52 10.29 6.17
N ASP A 196 7.44 9.57 6.81
CA ASP A 196 7.09 8.69 7.93
C ASP A 196 6.81 9.43 9.22
N GLY A 197 5.71 9.07 9.88
CA GLY A 197 5.40 9.53 11.24
C GLY A 197 6.13 8.76 12.34
N ALA A 198 6.74 7.60 12.04
CA ALA A 198 7.43 6.77 13.03
C ALA A 198 8.67 7.46 13.61
N ASN A 199 8.76 7.47 14.94
CA ASN A 199 9.89 8.05 15.66
C ASN A 199 10.10 7.34 17.00
N GLY A 200 11.17 6.55 17.10
CA GLY A 200 11.55 5.84 18.33
C GLY A 200 12.33 6.69 19.33
N GLY A 201 12.76 7.89 18.95
CA GLY A 201 13.49 8.83 19.78
C GLY A 201 14.97 8.49 20.00
N ASP A 202 15.34 7.22 20.18
CA ASP A 202 16.73 6.80 20.43
C ASP A 202 17.57 6.59 19.16
N GLY A 203 18.85 6.95 19.17
CA GLY A 203 19.70 6.76 17.99
C GLY A 203 21.17 7.08 18.24
N TYR A 204 22.01 6.73 17.26
CA TYR A 204 23.45 6.99 17.29
C TYR A 204 23.76 8.49 17.38
N TYR A 205 23.08 9.31 16.59
CA TYR A 205 23.16 10.77 16.54
C TYR A 205 24.59 11.30 16.60
N GLY A 206 25.43 10.87 15.66
CA GLY A 206 26.84 11.27 15.56
C GLY A 206 27.73 10.78 16.70
N GLY A 207 27.32 9.73 17.42
CA GLY A 207 28.05 9.16 18.55
C GLY A 207 27.50 9.52 19.92
N ALA A 208 26.47 10.37 20.00
CA ALA A 208 25.83 10.73 21.27
C ALA A 208 25.10 9.55 21.93
N ARG A 209 24.51 8.63 21.12
CA ARG A 209 23.79 7.44 21.59
C ARG A 209 22.75 7.76 22.68
N GLU A 210 21.85 8.68 22.35
CA GLU A 210 20.88 9.25 23.30
C GLU A 210 19.44 9.12 22.77
N THR A 211 18.47 9.51 23.60
CA THR A 211 17.07 9.66 23.20
C THR A 211 16.73 11.13 23.01
N ARG A 212 16.19 11.48 21.85
CA ARG A 212 15.71 12.82 21.52
C ARG A 212 14.19 12.83 21.42
N LYS A 213 13.57 13.89 21.94
CA LYS A 213 12.13 14.15 21.79
C LYS A 213 11.96 15.44 21.01
N ILE A 214 11.05 15.42 20.04
CA ILE A 214 10.70 16.58 19.22
C ILE A 214 9.20 16.81 19.29
N ASP A 215 8.79 18.07 19.15
CA ASP A 215 7.43 18.42 18.78
C ASP A 215 7.34 18.38 17.24
N ALA A 216 6.98 17.22 16.68
CA ALA A 216 7.13 16.98 15.24
C ALA A 216 6.42 18.03 14.35
N PRO A 217 5.16 18.44 14.59
CA PRO A 217 4.52 19.50 13.83
C PRO A 217 5.31 20.82 13.79
N ALA A 218 5.78 21.28 14.95
CA ALA A 218 6.54 22.52 15.06
C ALA A 218 7.97 22.39 14.52
N TYR A 219 8.61 21.24 14.75
CA TYR A 219 9.99 20.98 14.39
C TYR A 219 10.20 20.91 12.87
N TYR A 220 9.36 20.15 12.18
CA TYR A 220 9.52 19.92 10.74
C TYR A 220 8.96 21.05 9.89
N ASP A 221 8.02 21.85 10.42
CA ASP A 221 7.32 22.87 9.64
C ASP A 221 6.76 22.25 8.34
N TRP A 222 5.88 21.26 8.54
CA TRP A 222 5.30 20.45 7.47
C TRP A 222 4.66 21.28 6.36
N PRO A 223 3.94 22.39 6.62
CA PRO A 223 3.42 23.24 5.54
C PRO A 223 4.50 23.71 4.58
N ALA A 224 5.68 24.11 5.07
CA ALA A 224 6.78 24.53 4.22
C ALA A 224 7.44 23.36 3.47
N ILE A 225 7.56 22.18 4.10
CA ILE A 225 8.09 20.97 3.44
C ILE A 225 7.16 20.51 2.30
N VAL A 226 5.85 20.45 2.56
CA VAL A 226 4.85 20.08 1.55
C VAL A 226 4.83 21.11 0.41
N ALA A 227 4.86 22.40 0.73
CA ALA A 227 4.95 23.45 -0.29
C ALA A 227 6.21 23.34 -1.16
N LEU A 228 7.36 22.99 -0.57
CA LEU A 228 8.60 22.74 -1.32
C LEU A 228 8.44 21.58 -2.30
N VAL A 229 7.86 20.45 -1.86
CA VAL A 229 7.59 19.31 -2.76
C VAL A 229 6.67 19.74 -3.89
N HIS A 230 5.56 20.42 -3.62
CA HIS A 230 4.63 20.83 -4.67
C HIS A 230 5.20 21.89 -5.62
N GLN A 231 6.15 22.70 -5.17
CA GLN A 231 6.88 23.63 -6.03
C GLN A 231 7.79 22.88 -7.01
N LEU A 232 8.49 21.85 -6.54
CA LEU A 232 9.45 21.09 -7.36
C LEU A 232 8.79 19.99 -8.19
N GLN A 233 7.72 19.39 -7.67
CA GLN A 233 7.01 18.22 -8.17
C GLN A 233 5.49 18.45 -8.03
N PRO A 234 4.89 19.31 -8.89
CA PRO A 234 3.49 19.73 -8.75
C PRO A 234 2.46 18.61 -8.97
N ASP A 235 2.88 17.48 -9.54
CA ASP A 235 2.05 16.30 -9.74
C ASP A 235 2.25 15.21 -8.67
N ALA A 236 3.26 15.35 -7.79
CA ALA A 236 3.49 14.42 -6.69
C ALA A 236 2.50 14.68 -5.55
N CYS A 237 1.87 13.63 -5.05
CA CYS A 237 1.20 13.69 -3.75
C CYS A 237 2.23 13.58 -2.63
N THR A 238 2.00 14.25 -1.50
CA THR A 238 2.73 13.97 -0.26
C THR A 238 1.91 13.06 0.63
N PHE A 239 2.54 12.04 1.23
CA PHE A 239 1.93 11.17 2.24
C PHE A 239 2.36 11.61 3.63
N ASP A 240 1.36 11.87 4.49
CA ASP A 240 1.44 12.25 5.91
C ASP A 240 2.41 13.45 6.20
N PRO A 241 2.26 14.23 7.27
CA PRO A 241 1.16 14.34 8.23
C PRO A 241 0.07 15.33 7.78
N LEU A 242 -0.69 15.90 8.74
CA LEU A 242 -1.69 16.95 8.47
C LEU A 242 -1.13 18.06 7.57
N GLY A 243 -1.86 18.35 6.50
CA GLY A 243 -1.44 19.26 5.43
C GLY A 243 -0.89 18.55 4.19
N ALA A 244 -0.60 17.25 4.27
CA ALA A 244 -0.24 16.42 3.13
C ALA A 244 -1.47 16.01 2.28
N ASP A 245 -1.22 15.49 1.08
CA ASP A 245 -2.28 15.07 0.15
C ASP A 245 -2.92 13.72 0.52
N ILE A 246 -2.19 12.83 1.21
CA ILE A 246 -2.61 11.44 1.52
C ILE A 246 -2.38 11.17 3.00
N ARG A 247 -3.27 10.38 3.62
CA ARG A 247 -3.13 9.94 5.02
C ARG A 247 -2.79 8.45 5.12
N TRP A 248 -2.18 8.07 6.22
CA TRP A 248 -2.09 6.67 6.62
C TRP A 248 -3.47 6.07 6.95
N VAL A 249 -3.71 4.80 6.61
CA VAL A 249 -4.96 4.09 6.94
C VAL A 249 -5.04 3.64 8.41
N GLY A 250 -3.99 3.85 9.20
CA GLY A 250 -4.00 3.56 10.64
C GLY A 250 -3.68 2.12 11.02
N ASN A 251 -3.20 1.29 10.10
CA ASN A 251 -2.57 0.00 10.40
C ASN A 251 -1.58 -0.39 9.29
N GLU A 252 -0.76 -1.41 9.58
CA GLU A 252 0.17 -2.03 8.62
C GLU A 252 -0.26 -3.46 8.24
N ASP A 253 -1.50 -3.84 8.60
CA ASP A 253 -2.08 -5.16 8.33
C ASP A 253 -2.74 -5.24 6.94
N GLY A 254 -2.77 -4.13 6.20
CA GLY A 254 -3.21 -4.07 4.82
C GLY A 254 -4.73 -4.04 4.66
N HIS A 255 -5.46 -3.40 5.58
CA HIS A 255 -6.90 -3.24 5.45
C HIS A 255 -7.40 -1.83 5.82
N ALA A 256 -8.32 -1.31 5.03
CA ALA A 256 -9.10 -0.11 5.33
C ALA A 256 -10.41 -0.47 6.03
N GLY A 257 -11.00 0.48 6.75
CA GLY A 257 -12.36 0.35 7.26
C GLY A 257 -13.38 0.15 6.14
N ASP A 258 -14.53 -0.43 6.45
CA ASP A 258 -15.69 -0.46 5.54
C ASP A 258 -16.87 0.26 6.23
N PRO A 259 -17.12 1.56 5.94
CA PRO A 259 -16.48 2.39 4.92
C PRO A 259 -15.13 3.01 5.34
N CYS A 260 -14.37 3.49 4.33
CA CYS A 260 -13.18 4.34 4.50
C CYS A 260 -13.38 5.67 3.74
N TRP A 261 -13.89 6.70 4.39
CA TRP A 261 -14.15 7.99 3.75
C TRP A 261 -12.82 8.69 3.38
N PRO A 262 -12.68 9.27 2.18
CA PRO A 262 -11.50 10.01 1.76
C PRO A 262 -11.46 11.43 2.34
N THR A 263 -12.41 11.80 3.20
CA THR A 263 -12.47 13.10 3.86
C THR A 263 -12.06 13.01 5.32
N MET A 264 -11.42 14.07 5.83
CA MET A 264 -10.97 14.17 7.23
C MET A 264 -11.20 15.58 7.79
N PRO A 265 -11.39 15.73 9.11
CA PRO A 265 -11.35 17.03 9.77
C PRO A 265 -9.95 17.64 9.70
N ASP A 266 -9.88 18.97 9.79
CA ASP A 266 -8.63 19.70 9.90
C ASP A 266 -8.14 19.70 11.36
N GLU A 267 -7.73 18.52 11.81
CA GLU A 267 -7.27 18.27 13.18
C GLU A 267 -6.12 17.25 13.17
N PRO A 268 -5.35 17.12 14.27
CA PRO A 268 -4.30 16.12 14.38
C PRO A 268 -4.79 14.70 14.07
N TYR A 269 -3.92 13.92 13.44
CA TYR A 269 -4.24 12.55 13.03
C TYR A 269 -4.70 11.69 14.22
N ASP A 270 -5.82 11.00 14.03
CA ASP A 270 -6.34 9.98 14.94
C ASP A 270 -6.42 8.65 14.18
N GLN A 271 -5.92 7.58 14.78
CA GLN A 271 -5.79 6.28 14.12
C GLN A 271 -7.13 5.66 13.72
N VAL A 272 -8.17 5.83 14.54
CA VAL A 272 -9.53 5.30 14.26
C VAL A 272 -10.15 6.05 13.08
N LYS A 273 -10.03 7.38 13.07
CA LYS A 273 -10.43 8.22 11.93
C LYS A 273 -9.56 7.99 10.70
N GLY A 274 -8.27 7.68 10.86
CA GLY A 274 -7.40 7.28 9.75
C GLY A 274 -7.95 6.08 8.99
N ASN A 275 -8.40 5.06 9.73
CA ASN A 275 -8.93 3.82 9.15
C ASN A 275 -10.30 3.95 8.49
N SER A 276 -11.20 4.71 9.12
CA SER A 276 -12.60 4.83 8.67
C SER A 276 -12.88 6.09 7.86
N GLY A 277 -12.03 7.10 7.96
CA GLY A 277 -12.30 8.45 7.47
C GLY A 277 -13.46 9.14 8.21
N VAL A 278 -13.68 10.41 7.90
CA VAL A 278 -14.82 11.17 8.45
C VAL A 278 -15.62 11.76 7.31
N ARG A 279 -16.82 11.22 7.11
CA ARG A 279 -17.73 11.65 6.05
C ARG A 279 -18.05 13.15 6.14
N GLY A 280 -17.97 13.85 5.01
CA GLY A 280 -18.38 15.26 4.90
C GLY A 280 -17.45 16.24 5.60
N ALA A 281 -16.27 15.78 6.05
CA ALA A 281 -15.29 16.63 6.69
C ALA A 281 -14.57 17.55 5.69
N ALA A 282 -13.88 18.56 6.22
CA ALA A 282 -13.40 19.71 5.45
C ALA A 282 -12.26 19.40 4.47
N LEU A 283 -11.40 18.44 4.78
CA LEU A 283 -10.25 18.09 3.95
C LEU A 283 -10.56 16.88 3.08
N TRP A 284 -10.14 16.92 1.81
CA TRP A 284 -9.99 15.72 0.99
C TRP A 284 -8.61 15.15 1.26
N TRP A 285 -8.53 14.15 2.12
CA TRP A 285 -7.29 13.57 2.63
C TRP A 285 -7.39 12.04 2.61
N PRO A 286 -7.38 11.40 1.42
CA PRO A 286 -7.68 9.97 1.25
C PRO A 286 -6.65 9.06 1.91
N ALA A 287 -7.08 7.87 2.33
CA ALA A 287 -6.22 6.88 2.94
C ALA A 287 -5.45 6.05 1.91
N GLU A 288 -4.17 5.82 2.19
CA GLU A 288 -3.35 4.77 1.58
C GLU A 288 -3.27 3.56 2.50
N THR A 289 -3.53 2.36 1.97
CA THR A 289 -3.40 1.10 2.71
C THR A 289 -2.07 0.44 2.41
N ASN A 290 -1.08 0.68 3.27
CA ASN A 290 0.26 0.11 3.18
C ASN A 290 0.38 -1.24 3.93
N VAL A 291 1.14 -2.18 3.37
CA VAL A 291 1.46 -3.47 3.99
C VAL A 291 2.65 -4.12 3.30
N SER A 292 3.42 -4.93 4.01
CA SER A 292 4.48 -5.74 3.40
C SER A 292 3.98 -7.06 2.82
N ILE A 293 4.61 -7.58 1.76
CA ILE A 293 4.37 -8.95 1.30
C ILE A 293 4.86 -10.00 2.32
N ARG A 294 5.77 -9.60 3.20
CA ARG A 294 6.32 -10.39 4.31
C ARG A 294 5.80 -9.88 5.66
N PRO A 295 6.13 -10.53 6.77
CA PRO A 295 5.99 -9.92 8.08
C PRO A 295 6.76 -8.58 8.18
N GLY A 296 8.08 -8.59 8.01
CA GLY A 296 8.92 -7.40 8.08
C GLY A 296 8.82 -6.51 6.84
N TRP A 297 9.27 -5.26 6.98
CA TRP A 297 9.43 -4.33 5.88
C TRP A 297 10.74 -4.61 5.13
N PHE A 298 11.83 -4.92 5.82
CA PHE A 298 13.10 -5.32 5.18
C PHE A 298 13.16 -6.83 4.92
N TYR A 299 14.12 -7.25 4.11
CA TYR A 299 14.31 -8.67 3.83
C TYR A 299 14.96 -9.37 5.03
N HIS A 300 14.28 -10.39 5.53
CA HIS A 300 14.77 -11.37 6.48
C HIS A 300 14.63 -12.78 5.91
N ALA A 301 15.72 -13.55 5.89
CA ALA A 301 15.68 -14.93 5.38
C ALA A 301 14.76 -15.85 6.22
N ASP A 302 14.64 -15.56 7.52
CA ASP A 302 13.72 -16.23 8.46
C ASP A 302 12.24 -16.06 8.07
N GLU A 303 11.94 -15.12 7.19
CA GLU A 303 10.58 -14.81 6.73
C GLU A 303 10.26 -15.37 5.34
N ASP A 304 11.20 -16.07 4.69
CA ASP A 304 10.99 -16.68 3.36
C ASP A 304 9.80 -17.65 3.34
N ALA A 305 9.59 -18.37 4.44
CA ALA A 305 8.44 -19.27 4.60
C ALA A 305 7.12 -18.55 4.89
N GLN A 306 7.17 -17.25 5.22
CA GLN A 306 6.06 -16.44 5.71
C GLN A 306 5.56 -15.40 4.69
N VAL A 307 6.04 -15.48 3.43
CA VAL A 307 5.54 -14.66 2.33
C VAL A 307 4.04 -14.86 2.17
N LYS A 308 3.28 -13.77 2.19
CA LYS A 308 1.82 -13.77 2.06
C LYS A 308 1.42 -14.52 0.78
N THR A 309 0.44 -15.42 0.91
CA THR A 309 -0.05 -16.22 -0.21
C THR A 309 -0.84 -15.38 -1.21
N PRO A 310 -0.97 -15.82 -2.48
CA PRO A 310 -1.78 -15.12 -3.47
C PRO A 310 -3.22 -14.87 -3.01
N GLN A 311 -3.82 -15.84 -2.30
CA GLN A 311 -5.16 -15.70 -1.75
C GLN A 311 -5.23 -14.61 -0.66
N LYS A 312 -4.21 -14.51 0.21
CA LYS A 312 -4.15 -13.47 1.23
C LYS A 312 -3.99 -12.09 0.60
N LEU A 313 -3.19 -11.98 -0.46
CA LEU A 313 -3.06 -10.74 -1.23
C LEU A 313 -4.37 -10.34 -1.91
N MET A 314 -5.16 -11.29 -2.44
CA MET A 314 -6.50 -11.02 -2.96
C MET A 314 -7.45 -10.48 -1.90
N THR A 315 -7.42 -11.05 -0.68
CA THR A 315 -8.21 -10.53 0.44
C THR A 315 -7.81 -9.09 0.79
N MET A 316 -6.51 -8.79 0.85
CA MET A 316 -6.01 -7.43 1.12
C MET A 316 -6.36 -6.44 0.01
N PHE A 317 -6.32 -6.88 -1.25
CA PHE A 317 -6.78 -6.09 -2.40
C PHE A 317 -8.26 -5.70 -2.25
N ASP A 318 -9.13 -6.64 -1.88
CA ASP A 318 -10.55 -6.36 -1.64
C ASP A 318 -10.75 -5.43 -0.41
N GLN A 319 -9.94 -5.59 0.64
CA GLN A 319 -10.00 -4.80 1.87
C GLN A 319 -9.31 -3.42 1.79
N SER A 320 -8.70 -3.08 0.65
CA SER A 320 -8.06 -1.78 0.39
C SER A 320 -8.77 -1.08 -0.77
N ILE A 321 -8.50 -1.52 -1.99
CA ILE A 321 -9.05 -0.99 -3.23
C ILE A 321 -10.55 -1.24 -3.33
N GLY A 322 -11.04 -2.36 -2.79
CA GLY A 322 -12.47 -2.60 -2.70
C GLY A 322 -13.19 -1.68 -1.72
N HIS A 323 -12.47 -0.97 -0.85
CA HIS A 323 -13.00 0.01 0.12
C HIS A 323 -12.69 1.47 -0.28
N GLY A 324 -12.17 1.71 -1.49
CA GLY A 324 -11.93 3.06 -2.00
C GLY A 324 -10.58 3.68 -1.60
N THR A 325 -9.63 2.86 -1.13
CA THR A 325 -8.25 3.25 -0.83
C THR A 325 -7.27 2.70 -1.88
N THR A 326 -5.99 3.02 -1.77
CA THR A 326 -4.94 2.38 -2.58
C THR A 326 -4.37 1.14 -1.89
N PHE A 327 -3.81 0.21 -2.65
CA PHE A 327 -3.06 -0.93 -2.15
C PHE A 327 -1.56 -0.71 -2.38
N HIS A 328 -0.86 -0.34 -1.31
CA HIS A 328 0.57 -0.06 -1.32
C HIS A 328 1.34 -1.24 -0.73
N LEU A 329 1.88 -2.11 -1.59
CA LEU A 329 2.48 -3.39 -1.19
C LEU A 329 4.00 -3.32 -1.17
N ASN A 330 4.62 -3.51 -0.01
CA ASN A 330 6.08 -3.55 0.12
C ASN A 330 6.71 -4.85 -0.40
N LEU A 331 7.76 -4.71 -1.21
CA LEU A 331 8.56 -5.75 -1.85
C LEU A 331 10.04 -5.57 -1.45
N PRO A 332 10.53 -6.24 -0.41
CA PRO A 332 11.91 -6.06 0.04
C PRO A 332 12.90 -6.85 -0.84
N PRO A 333 13.91 -6.19 -1.45
CA PRO A 333 15.00 -6.89 -2.09
C PRO A 333 15.86 -7.60 -1.03
N ASP A 334 16.33 -8.81 -1.37
CA ASP A 334 17.26 -9.57 -0.56
C ASP A 334 18.70 -8.99 -0.64
N ARG A 335 19.66 -9.65 0.02
CA ARG A 335 21.06 -9.20 0.06
C ARG A 335 21.76 -9.19 -1.31
N ARG A 336 21.23 -9.89 -2.32
CA ARG A 336 21.71 -9.80 -3.71
C ARG A 336 21.29 -8.48 -4.34
N GLY A 337 20.20 -7.87 -3.85
CA GLY A 337 19.57 -6.69 -4.44
C GLY A 337 18.43 -7.04 -5.41
N ARG A 338 17.75 -8.17 -5.19
CA ARG A 338 16.64 -8.68 -6.02
C ARG A 338 15.44 -9.05 -5.17
N ILE A 339 14.24 -9.01 -5.75
CA ILE A 339 13.06 -9.61 -5.11
C ILE A 339 13.22 -11.13 -5.13
N ALA A 340 13.05 -11.77 -3.97
CA ALA A 340 13.22 -13.21 -3.84
C ALA A 340 12.20 -14.00 -4.67
N ASP A 341 12.60 -15.17 -5.18
CA ASP A 341 11.82 -15.95 -6.15
C ASP A 341 10.43 -16.34 -5.61
N ARG A 342 10.32 -16.57 -4.29
CA ARG A 342 9.04 -16.87 -3.65
C ARG A 342 8.06 -15.71 -3.72
N ASP A 343 8.55 -14.50 -3.49
CA ASP A 343 7.79 -13.25 -3.53
C ASP A 343 7.30 -13.01 -4.96
N VAL A 344 8.19 -13.18 -5.96
CA VAL A 344 7.85 -13.11 -7.38
C VAL A 344 6.76 -14.12 -7.76
N ALA A 345 6.87 -15.36 -7.29
CA ALA A 345 5.85 -16.38 -7.55
C ALA A 345 4.49 -16.01 -6.94
N SER A 346 4.47 -15.48 -5.71
CA SER A 346 3.24 -15.02 -5.05
C SER A 346 2.61 -13.84 -5.79
N LEU A 347 3.43 -12.85 -6.17
CA LEU A 347 3.00 -11.69 -6.96
C LEU A 347 2.44 -12.10 -8.32
N THR A 348 3.10 -13.02 -9.02
CA THR A 348 2.66 -13.50 -10.33
C THR A 348 1.28 -14.17 -10.22
N ALA A 349 1.12 -15.12 -9.30
CA ALA A 349 -0.14 -15.82 -9.09
C ALA A 349 -1.28 -14.89 -8.65
N PHE A 350 -0.99 -13.90 -7.81
CA PHE A 350 -1.94 -12.87 -7.41
C PHE A 350 -2.33 -11.97 -8.60
N GLY A 351 -1.35 -11.42 -9.30
CA GLY A 351 -1.58 -10.52 -10.42
C GLY A 351 -2.27 -11.19 -11.61
N ASP A 352 -1.99 -12.48 -11.87
CA ASP A 352 -2.72 -13.27 -12.87
C ASP A 352 -4.20 -13.39 -12.51
N ALA A 353 -4.52 -13.65 -11.25
CA ALA A 353 -5.91 -13.74 -10.78
C ALA A 353 -6.64 -12.40 -10.87
N VAL A 354 -5.98 -11.29 -10.51
CA VAL A 354 -6.52 -9.93 -10.66
C VAL A 354 -6.78 -9.63 -12.14
N ARG A 355 -5.77 -9.82 -13.00
CA ARG A 355 -5.91 -9.59 -14.46
C ARG A 355 -7.03 -10.42 -15.05
N ALA A 356 -7.12 -11.71 -14.71
CA ALA A 356 -8.16 -12.60 -15.21
C ALA A 356 -9.56 -12.20 -14.72
N SER A 357 -9.69 -11.84 -13.44
CA SER A 357 -10.96 -11.41 -12.84
C SER A 357 -11.52 -10.15 -13.50
N PHE A 358 -10.66 -9.19 -13.86
CA PHE A 358 -11.06 -7.89 -14.40
C PHE A 358 -10.84 -7.75 -15.92
N ALA A 359 -10.53 -8.84 -16.63
CA ALA A 359 -10.19 -8.82 -18.05
C ALA A 359 -11.35 -8.38 -18.95
N THR A 360 -12.58 -8.77 -18.59
CA THR A 360 -13.78 -8.49 -19.38
C THR A 360 -14.83 -7.85 -18.49
N ASP A 361 -15.16 -6.60 -18.77
CA ASP A 361 -16.31 -5.93 -18.19
C ASP A 361 -17.59 -6.40 -18.88
N LEU A 362 -18.38 -7.17 -18.14
CA LEU A 362 -19.62 -7.82 -18.57
C LEU A 362 -20.81 -6.86 -18.57
N ALA A 363 -20.64 -5.61 -18.10
CA ALA A 363 -21.64 -4.55 -18.25
C ALA A 363 -21.61 -3.91 -19.64
N ARG A 364 -20.50 -4.04 -20.38
CA ARG A 364 -20.35 -3.42 -21.70
C ARG A 364 -21.40 -3.97 -22.68
N GLY A 365 -22.08 -3.05 -23.35
CA GLY A 365 -23.16 -3.37 -24.28
C GLY A 365 -24.53 -3.58 -23.63
N ALA A 366 -24.63 -3.47 -22.30
CA ALA A 366 -25.93 -3.36 -21.62
C ALA A 366 -26.64 -2.06 -22.02
N VAL A 367 -27.97 -2.03 -21.86
CA VAL A 367 -28.74 -0.79 -22.00
C VAL A 367 -28.90 -0.16 -20.62
N ALA A 368 -28.37 1.05 -20.44
CA ALA A 368 -28.44 1.79 -19.19
C ALA A 368 -29.63 2.76 -19.19
N SER A 369 -30.37 2.80 -18.08
CA SER A 369 -31.44 3.77 -17.82
C SER A 369 -31.41 4.22 -16.37
N ALA A 370 -31.78 5.47 -16.09
CA ALA A 370 -31.79 6.02 -14.75
C ALA A 370 -33.18 6.54 -14.38
N SER A 371 -33.52 6.51 -13.08
CA SER A 371 -34.76 7.11 -12.59
C SER A 371 -34.74 8.64 -12.68
N ALA A 372 -33.54 9.23 -12.60
CA ALA A 372 -33.30 10.65 -12.84
C ALA A 372 -31.94 10.86 -13.52
N ASP A 373 -31.86 11.83 -14.42
CA ASP A 373 -30.68 12.09 -15.26
C ASP A 373 -30.65 13.55 -15.72
N ILE A 374 -29.49 14.21 -15.69
CA ILE A 374 -29.36 15.60 -16.12
C ILE A 374 -29.41 15.81 -17.65
N GLY A 375 -29.35 14.75 -18.45
CA GLY A 375 -29.42 14.86 -19.91
C GLY A 375 -28.96 13.62 -20.68
N GLY A 376 -29.52 12.44 -20.37
CA GLY A 376 -29.24 11.19 -21.10
C GLY A 376 -27.85 10.61 -20.83
N THR A 377 -27.30 10.83 -19.64
CA THR A 377 -25.94 10.45 -19.23
C THR A 377 -25.82 9.02 -18.69
N ALA A 378 -26.92 8.30 -18.48
CA ALA A 378 -26.93 6.94 -17.92
C ALA A 378 -25.92 5.97 -18.59
N ALA A 379 -25.79 6.03 -19.91
CA ALA A 379 -24.87 5.18 -20.66
C ALA A 379 -23.39 5.48 -20.39
N HIS A 380 -23.06 6.67 -19.89
CA HIS A 380 -21.69 7.04 -19.56
C HIS A 380 -21.11 6.21 -18.41
N ALA A 381 -21.94 5.65 -17.53
CA ALA A 381 -21.45 4.78 -16.46
C ALA A 381 -20.89 3.44 -16.96
N ILE A 382 -21.13 3.08 -18.24
CA ILE A 382 -20.75 1.79 -18.82
C ILE A 382 -19.98 1.92 -20.14
N ASP A 383 -19.56 3.13 -20.51
CA ASP A 383 -18.89 3.39 -21.79
C ASP A 383 -17.37 3.14 -21.75
N GLY A 384 -16.82 2.91 -20.55
CA GLY A 384 -15.39 2.68 -20.33
C GLY A 384 -14.51 3.92 -20.50
N ASN A 385 -15.10 5.11 -20.61
CA ASN A 385 -14.37 6.37 -20.73
C ASN A 385 -14.21 7.01 -19.34
N PRO A 386 -12.98 7.15 -18.82
CA PRO A 386 -12.75 7.66 -17.47
C PRO A 386 -13.05 9.16 -17.32
N LYS A 387 -13.52 9.84 -18.37
CA LYS A 387 -13.87 11.27 -18.37
C LYS A 387 -15.38 11.53 -18.48
N SER A 388 -16.19 10.50 -18.64
CA SER A 388 -17.65 10.57 -18.67
C SER A 388 -18.22 9.91 -17.43
N PHE A 389 -19.45 10.29 -17.08
CA PHE A 389 -20.16 9.78 -15.91
C PHE A 389 -21.66 9.97 -16.08
N TRP A 390 -22.45 9.09 -15.45
CA TRP A 390 -23.86 9.34 -15.18
C TRP A 390 -24.00 10.34 -14.04
N CYS A 391 -24.94 11.27 -14.17
CA CYS A 391 -25.25 12.25 -13.14
C CYS A 391 -26.76 12.42 -12.97
N ALA A 392 -27.25 12.19 -11.75
CA ALA A 392 -28.59 12.59 -11.36
C ALA A 392 -28.67 14.11 -11.07
N PRO A 393 -29.84 14.74 -11.21
CA PRO A 393 -30.09 16.10 -10.73
C PRO A 393 -29.75 16.25 -9.23
N ALA A 394 -29.33 17.44 -8.81
CA ALA A 394 -28.75 17.65 -7.47
C ALA A 394 -29.69 17.29 -6.31
N ASP A 395 -30.99 17.46 -6.51
CA ASP A 395 -32.08 17.20 -5.57
C ASP A 395 -32.58 15.75 -5.57
N GLU A 396 -32.25 14.96 -6.60
CA GLU A 396 -32.67 13.56 -6.78
C GLU A 396 -31.74 12.60 -6.01
N ARG A 397 -31.79 12.67 -4.68
CA ARG A 397 -30.87 11.98 -3.75
C ARG A 397 -31.06 10.46 -3.65
N ASP A 398 -32.21 9.95 -4.10
CA ASP A 398 -32.56 8.53 -4.13
C ASP A 398 -32.54 7.94 -5.54
N ALA A 399 -31.93 8.66 -6.50
CA ALA A 399 -31.84 8.21 -7.88
C ALA A 399 -31.15 6.85 -8.02
N SER A 400 -31.58 6.10 -9.05
CA SER A 400 -31.10 4.76 -9.35
C SER A 400 -30.68 4.64 -10.81
N LEU A 401 -29.71 3.76 -11.06
CA LEU A 401 -29.21 3.42 -12.39
C LEU A 401 -29.40 1.92 -12.62
N THR A 402 -30.11 1.58 -13.69
CA THR A 402 -30.47 0.21 -14.08
C THR A 402 -29.76 -0.18 -15.36
N LEU A 403 -29.23 -1.39 -15.40
CA LEU A 403 -28.64 -2.01 -16.59
C LEU A 403 -29.52 -3.20 -17.02
N ASP A 404 -30.00 -3.17 -18.26
CA ASP A 404 -30.55 -4.34 -18.95
C ASP A 404 -29.41 -5.12 -19.60
N LEU A 405 -29.13 -6.32 -19.08
CA LEU A 405 -28.00 -7.13 -19.51
C LEU A 405 -28.33 -7.95 -20.76
N ALA A 406 -27.35 -8.63 -21.35
CA ALA A 406 -27.61 -9.71 -22.32
C ALA A 406 -28.05 -10.99 -21.60
N PRO A 407 -28.90 -11.85 -22.21
CA PRO A 407 -29.27 -13.12 -21.60
C PRO A 407 -28.04 -13.98 -21.27
N GLY A 408 -27.98 -14.53 -20.05
CA GLY A 408 -26.87 -15.37 -19.61
C GLY A 408 -25.61 -14.62 -19.14
N THR A 409 -25.64 -13.27 -19.05
CA THR A 409 -24.54 -12.50 -18.45
C THR A 409 -24.32 -12.96 -17.00
N ARG A 410 -23.17 -13.61 -16.73
CA ARG A 410 -22.86 -14.24 -15.44
C ARG A 410 -21.73 -13.53 -14.72
N PHE A 411 -21.98 -13.04 -13.51
CA PHE A 411 -21.01 -12.26 -12.72
C PHE A 411 -21.16 -12.52 -11.21
N ASP A 412 -20.11 -12.27 -10.45
CA ASP A 412 -20.12 -12.28 -8.98
C ASP A 412 -19.48 -11.03 -8.36
N THR A 413 -18.93 -10.15 -9.19
CA THR A 413 -18.17 -8.99 -8.75
C THR A 413 -18.71 -7.75 -9.45
N ILE A 414 -19.11 -6.76 -8.67
CA ILE A 414 -19.56 -5.47 -9.15
C ILE A 414 -18.54 -4.42 -8.74
N ARG A 415 -18.14 -3.56 -9.68
CA ARG A 415 -17.25 -2.42 -9.42
C ARG A 415 -17.97 -1.12 -9.71
N LEU A 416 -17.99 -0.24 -8.72
CA LEU A 416 -18.60 1.09 -8.81
C LEU A 416 -17.56 2.16 -8.55
N GLN A 417 -17.69 3.32 -9.20
CA GLN A 417 -16.84 4.49 -8.96
C GLN A 417 -17.67 5.77 -9.07
N GLU A 418 -17.58 6.67 -8.08
CA GLU A 418 -18.18 8.01 -8.17
C GLU A 418 -17.34 8.95 -9.03
N TRP A 419 -17.97 10.01 -9.54
CA TRP A 419 -17.27 11.10 -10.20
C TRP A 419 -16.71 12.09 -9.17
N LEU A 420 -15.50 11.80 -8.68
CA LEU A 420 -14.86 12.52 -7.57
C LEU A 420 -14.70 14.04 -7.75
N PRO A 421 -14.53 14.62 -8.97
CA PRO A 421 -14.49 16.08 -9.12
C PRO A 421 -15.76 16.80 -8.63
N LEU A 422 -16.87 16.07 -8.48
CA LEU A 422 -18.11 16.58 -7.91
C LEU A 422 -18.31 16.24 -6.42
N GLY A 423 -17.27 15.72 -5.77
CA GLY A 423 -17.27 15.30 -4.37
C GLY A 423 -17.92 13.94 -4.16
N LEU A 424 -17.97 13.52 -2.90
CA LEU A 424 -18.61 12.28 -2.47
C LEU A 424 -20.09 12.49 -2.21
N ARG A 425 -20.97 11.78 -2.91
CA ARG A 425 -22.41 12.09 -2.88
C ARG A 425 -23.21 10.97 -2.23
N THR A 426 -22.93 9.73 -2.62
CA THR A 426 -23.64 8.56 -2.10
C THR A 426 -23.10 8.17 -0.73
N THR A 427 -23.98 8.15 0.27
CA THR A 427 -23.65 7.62 1.60
C THR A 427 -23.86 6.14 1.72
N SER A 428 -24.95 5.63 1.17
CA SER A 428 -25.21 4.21 1.14
C SER A 428 -26.04 3.87 -0.08
N PHE A 429 -25.87 2.64 -0.54
CA PHE A 429 -26.53 2.13 -1.73
C PHE A 429 -26.89 0.66 -1.57
N ALA A 430 -27.80 0.23 -2.42
CA ALA A 430 -28.15 -1.17 -2.61
C ALA A 430 -27.89 -1.59 -4.04
N ILE A 431 -27.58 -2.87 -4.22
CA ILE A 431 -27.59 -3.55 -5.50
C ILE A 431 -28.79 -4.50 -5.52
N ASP A 432 -29.67 -4.28 -6.48
CA ASP A 432 -30.82 -5.14 -6.72
C ASP A 432 -30.65 -5.88 -8.05
N ILE A 433 -31.18 -7.09 -8.17
CA ILE A 433 -31.25 -7.86 -9.43
C ILE A 433 -32.66 -8.38 -9.70
N ALA A 434 -32.98 -8.62 -10.98
CA ALA A 434 -34.24 -9.21 -11.43
C ALA A 434 -34.06 -10.08 -12.68
N ASP A 435 -34.83 -11.17 -12.79
CA ASP A 435 -34.80 -12.09 -13.94
C ASP A 435 -35.72 -11.65 -15.08
N ASP A 436 -36.83 -10.97 -14.82
CA ASP A 436 -37.60 -10.13 -15.75
C ASP A 436 -38.57 -9.23 -14.94
N GLY A 437 -39.19 -8.22 -15.56
CA GLY A 437 -40.24 -7.44 -14.91
C GLY A 437 -39.78 -6.46 -13.80
N GLN A 438 -40.56 -6.37 -12.72
CA GLN A 438 -40.41 -5.41 -11.60
C GLN A 438 -40.11 -6.09 -10.24
N ASP A 439 -39.89 -7.40 -10.23
CA ASP A 439 -39.63 -8.17 -9.01
C ASP A 439 -38.15 -8.10 -8.63
N TRP A 440 -37.78 -6.99 -8.00
CA TRP A 440 -36.41 -6.71 -7.57
C TRP A 440 -36.05 -7.46 -6.28
N ARG A 441 -34.89 -8.10 -6.28
CA ARG A 441 -34.26 -8.67 -5.07
C ARG A 441 -32.97 -7.94 -4.75
N GLU A 442 -32.87 -7.39 -3.55
CA GLU A 442 -31.62 -6.84 -3.02
C GLU A 442 -30.61 -7.98 -2.78
N VAL A 443 -29.40 -7.85 -3.34
CA VAL A 443 -28.30 -8.83 -3.20
C VAL A 443 -27.10 -8.27 -2.47
N ALA A 444 -27.01 -6.95 -2.34
CA ALA A 444 -26.01 -6.30 -1.51
C ALA A 444 -26.50 -4.93 -1.05
N ARG A 445 -26.01 -4.51 0.12
CA ARG A 445 -26.16 -3.16 0.66
C ARG A 445 -24.83 -2.75 1.28
N LYS A 446 -24.37 -1.56 0.95
CA LYS A 446 -23.06 -1.03 1.36
C LYS A 446 -23.16 0.46 1.64
N ASP A 447 -22.29 0.93 2.52
CA ASP A 447 -21.98 2.35 2.67
C ASP A 447 -20.95 2.76 1.61
N MET A 448 -20.93 4.02 1.21
CA MET A 448 -19.97 4.68 0.31
C MET A 448 -19.69 3.96 -1.03
N VAL A 449 -19.85 4.67 -2.15
CA VAL A 449 -19.23 4.22 -3.41
C VAL A 449 -17.79 4.72 -3.49
N GLY A 450 -17.58 6.05 -3.41
CA GLY A 450 -16.23 6.62 -3.35
C GLY A 450 -15.37 6.41 -4.59
N PRO A 451 -14.03 6.50 -4.44
CA PRO A 451 -13.09 6.33 -5.55
C PRO A 451 -13.25 4.99 -6.26
N GLN A 452 -13.47 3.93 -5.48
CA GLN A 452 -13.85 2.63 -5.98
C GLN A 452 -14.51 1.80 -4.88
N ARG A 453 -15.56 1.07 -5.26
CA ARG A 453 -16.18 0.06 -4.41
C ARG A 453 -16.25 -1.26 -5.15
N LEU A 454 -15.74 -2.33 -4.53
CA LEU A 454 -15.94 -3.70 -4.99
C LEU A 454 -17.02 -4.36 -4.13
N VAL A 455 -18.02 -4.93 -4.79
CA VAL A 455 -19.07 -5.74 -4.14
C VAL A 455 -18.94 -7.16 -4.67
N ARG A 456 -18.48 -8.07 -3.80
CA ARG A 456 -18.40 -9.51 -4.07
C ARG A 456 -19.70 -10.18 -3.62
N LEU A 457 -20.35 -10.89 -4.52
CA LEU A 457 -21.48 -11.76 -4.23
C LEU A 457 -20.99 -13.13 -3.76
N PRO A 458 -21.73 -13.85 -2.92
CA PRO A 458 -21.31 -15.15 -2.39
C PRO A 458 -21.22 -16.24 -3.47
N ALA A 459 -21.92 -16.06 -4.59
CA ALA A 459 -21.84 -16.93 -5.76
C ALA A 459 -22.20 -16.12 -7.03
N PRO A 460 -21.73 -16.54 -8.22
CA PRO A 460 -22.12 -15.88 -9.46
C PRO A 460 -23.62 -16.01 -9.75
N VAL A 461 -24.21 -14.92 -10.24
CA VAL A 461 -25.61 -14.78 -10.63
C VAL A 461 -25.74 -14.51 -12.13
N SER A 462 -26.94 -14.66 -12.70
CA SER A 462 -27.20 -14.39 -14.12
C SER A 462 -28.54 -13.70 -14.39
N PRO A 463 -28.81 -12.54 -13.75
CA PRO A 463 -30.08 -11.84 -13.91
C PRO A 463 -30.20 -11.21 -15.29
N ARG A 464 -31.42 -10.81 -15.67
CA ARG A 464 -31.62 -9.96 -16.86
C ARG A 464 -31.40 -8.49 -16.56
N ARG A 465 -31.57 -8.07 -15.31
CA ARG A 465 -31.41 -6.68 -14.85
C ARG A 465 -30.60 -6.58 -13.57
N ILE A 466 -29.83 -5.51 -13.45
CA ILE A 466 -29.19 -5.09 -12.21
C ILE A 466 -29.41 -3.59 -12.00
N ARG A 467 -29.59 -3.16 -10.76
CA ARG A 467 -29.80 -1.76 -10.39
C ARG A 467 -28.89 -1.35 -9.25
N PHE A 468 -28.16 -0.25 -9.46
CA PHE A 468 -27.63 0.58 -8.37
C PHE A 468 -28.76 1.49 -7.88
N ARG A 469 -29.01 1.49 -6.57
CA ARG A 469 -30.02 2.35 -5.95
C ARG A 469 -29.39 3.12 -4.80
N ALA A 470 -29.35 4.44 -4.91
CA ALA A 470 -28.98 5.29 -3.77
C ALA A 470 -30.01 5.09 -2.66
N VAL A 471 -29.55 4.72 -1.47
CA VAL A 471 -30.37 4.57 -0.27
C VAL A 471 -30.35 5.86 0.53
N ALA A 472 -29.17 6.49 0.61
CA ALA A 472 -28.98 7.80 1.19
C ALA A 472 -27.87 8.53 0.44
N ALA A 473 -28.09 9.79 0.09
CA ALA A 473 -27.11 10.68 -0.54
C ALA A 473 -27.35 12.15 -0.12
N GLU A 474 -26.31 12.98 -0.20
CA GLU A 474 -26.39 14.41 0.15
C GLU A 474 -26.73 15.29 -1.06
N ALA A 475 -26.45 14.75 -2.24
CA ALA A 475 -26.76 15.31 -3.54
C ALA A 475 -27.02 14.14 -4.50
N GLY A 476 -27.66 14.43 -5.64
CA GLY A 476 -27.90 13.44 -6.68
C GLY A 476 -26.64 12.62 -7.02
N PRO A 477 -26.71 11.28 -7.01
CA PRO A 477 -25.56 10.41 -7.19
C PRO A 477 -24.90 10.58 -8.56
N THR A 478 -23.63 10.20 -8.62
CA THR A 478 -22.85 10.13 -9.87
C THR A 478 -22.16 8.79 -9.95
N LEU A 479 -22.06 8.22 -11.15
CA LEU A 479 -21.23 7.05 -11.39
C LEU A 479 -20.39 7.25 -12.65
N ARG A 480 -19.07 7.22 -12.47
CA ARG A 480 -18.09 7.11 -13.56
C ARG A 480 -18.07 5.69 -14.12
N GLU A 481 -18.31 4.70 -13.27
CA GLU A 481 -18.26 3.29 -13.67
C GLU A 481 -19.32 2.47 -12.92
N PHE A 482 -20.02 1.60 -13.65
CA PHE A 482 -20.82 0.49 -13.15
C PHE A 482 -20.47 -0.78 -13.95
N ALA A 483 -19.43 -1.47 -13.51
CA ALA A 483 -18.85 -2.61 -14.22
C ALA A 483 -19.15 -3.96 -13.52
N LEU A 484 -19.23 -5.03 -14.31
CA LEU A 484 -19.53 -6.38 -13.86
C LEU A 484 -18.43 -7.35 -14.24
N PHE A 485 -18.05 -8.23 -13.33
CA PHE A 485 -16.92 -9.14 -13.51
C PHE A 485 -17.22 -10.52 -12.94
N LEU A 486 -16.54 -11.53 -13.49
CA LEU A 486 -16.54 -12.89 -12.96
C LEU A 486 -15.18 -13.17 -12.31
N SER A 487 -15.17 -13.42 -11.01
CA SER A 487 -13.94 -13.61 -10.25
C SER A 487 -13.20 -14.88 -10.65
N VAL A 488 -11.86 -14.80 -10.60
CA VAL A 488 -10.95 -15.92 -10.80
C VAL A 488 -10.07 -16.04 -9.56
N ALA A 489 -10.11 -17.19 -8.90
CA ALA A 489 -9.27 -17.46 -7.74
C ALA A 489 -7.80 -17.60 -8.16
N PRO A 490 -6.84 -17.12 -7.35
CA PRO A 490 -5.43 -17.34 -7.61
C PRO A 490 -5.04 -18.80 -7.41
N ILE A 491 -4.00 -19.24 -8.13
CA ILE A 491 -3.44 -20.57 -7.95
C ILE A 491 -2.82 -20.72 -6.55
N THR A 492 -3.00 -21.91 -5.95
CA THR A 492 -2.32 -22.26 -4.70
C THR A 492 -0.87 -22.61 -4.98
N LEU A 493 0.05 -21.89 -4.35
CA LEU A 493 1.47 -22.20 -4.43
C LEU A 493 1.85 -23.29 -3.42
N PRO A 494 2.87 -24.12 -3.72
CA PRO A 494 3.47 -25.01 -2.73
C PRO A 494 3.92 -24.25 -1.46
N PRO A 495 4.05 -24.95 -0.30
CA PRO A 495 4.58 -24.34 0.92
C PRO A 495 5.94 -23.69 0.66
N ALA A 496 6.11 -22.47 1.15
CA ALA A 496 7.38 -21.76 1.05
C ALA A 496 8.42 -22.44 1.95
N ARG A 497 9.70 -22.31 1.57
CA ARG A 497 10.83 -22.84 2.33
C ARG A 497 11.79 -21.71 2.61
N VAL A 498 12.43 -21.78 3.77
CA VAL A 498 13.55 -20.91 4.11
C VAL A 498 14.71 -21.18 3.17
N SER A 499 15.26 -20.15 2.53
CA SER A 499 16.36 -20.29 1.56
C SER A 499 17.75 -20.31 2.20
N ASP A 500 17.89 -19.70 3.39
CA ASP A 500 19.17 -19.62 4.10
C ASP A 500 19.46 -20.93 4.86
N PRO A 501 20.53 -21.67 4.50
CA PRO A 501 20.88 -22.96 5.10
C PRO A 501 21.39 -22.85 6.54
N SER A 502 21.71 -21.64 7.03
CA SER A 502 22.08 -21.42 8.43
C SER A 502 20.87 -21.60 9.36
N ILE A 503 19.64 -21.40 8.88
CA ILE A 503 18.44 -21.49 9.70
C ILE A 503 18.15 -22.96 10.02
N ILE A 504 17.95 -23.26 11.30
CA ILE A 504 17.72 -24.62 11.79
C ILE A 504 16.22 -24.93 11.70
N ALA A 505 15.88 -25.98 10.96
CA ALA A 505 14.51 -26.47 10.91
C ALA A 505 14.04 -26.95 12.30
N ARG A 506 12.81 -26.59 12.67
CA ARG A 506 12.21 -26.90 13.97
C ARG A 506 11.61 -28.30 14.08
N ASN A 507 11.77 -29.12 13.05
CA ASN A 507 11.30 -30.50 13.02
C ASN A 507 11.94 -31.32 14.16
N GLY A 508 11.11 -31.82 15.08
CA GLY A 508 11.56 -32.61 16.23
C GLY A 508 11.99 -31.77 17.44
N TRP A 509 11.81 -30.45 17.40
CA TRP A 509 11.99 -29.62 18.58
C TRP A 509 10.85 -29.84 19.57
N THR A 510 11.15 -29.77 20.87
CA THR A 510 10.15 -29.91 21.94
C THR A 510 10.37 -28.87 23.02
N ILE A 511 9.27 -28.35 23.57
CA ILE A 511 9.32 -27.52 24.78
C ILE A 511 9.36 -28.45 25.98
N ILE A 512 10.48 -28.47 26.70
CA ILE A 512 10.68 -29.37 27.86
C ILE A 512 10.40 -28.68 29.20
N ALA A 513 10.40 -27.34 29.22
CA ALA A 513 9.96 -26.54 30.35
C ALA A 513 9.55 -25.14 29.90
N ALA A 514 8.48 -24.60 30.49
CA ALA A 514 8.02 -23.23 30.25
C ALA A 514 7.39 -22.66 31.53
N SER A 515 7.49 -21.34 31.74
CA SER A 515 6.86 -20.64 32.88
C SER A 515 5.33 -20.57 32.81
N ALA A 516 4.74 -20.93 31.67
CA ALA A 516 3.29 -21.01 31.44
C ALA A 516 2.99 -22.14 30.44
N PRO A 517 1.80 -22.77 30.51
CA PRO A 517 1.40 -23.80 29.54
C PRO A 517 1.29 -23.25 28.12
N GLY A 518 1.29 -24.14 27.11
CA GLY A 518 1.10 -23.78 25.70
C GLY A 518 2.34 -23.20 25.01
N GLY A 519 3.54 -23.50 25.52
CA GLY A 519 4.79 -23.04 24.90
C GLY A 519 5.00 -23.59 23.48
N GLU A 520 4.36 -24.71 23.16
CA GLU A 520 4.39 -25.38 21.86
C GLU A 520 3.86 -24.49 20.73
N ALA A 521 3.01 -23.50 21.04
CA ALA A 521 2.55 -22.50 20.07
C ALA A 521 3.71 -21.73 19.42
N MET A 522 4.88 -21.61 20.07
CA MET A 522 6.04 -20.95 19.47
C MET A 522 6.75 -21.78 18.39
N LEU A 523 6.36 -23.05 18.21
CA LEU A 523 6.99 -24.00 17.30
C LEU A 523 6.05 -24.49 16.19
N ASP A 524 4.80 -24.02 16.12
CA ASP A 524 3.76 -24.56 15.25
C ASP A 524 3.68 -23.94 13.84
N ASP A 525 4.45 -22.87 13.60
CA ASP A 525 4.44 -22.09 12.36
C ASP A 525 3.11 -21.41 12.03
N ASP A 526 2.22 -21.25 13.02
CA ASP A 526 0.98 -20.50 12.88
C ASP A 526 1.14 -19.07 13.40
N ALA A 527 1.18 -18.10 12.50
CA ALA A 527 1.26 -16.68 12.86
C ALA A 527 0.03 -16.17 13.66
N LYS A 528 -1.03 -16.97 13.82
CA LYS A 528 -2.20 -16.66 14.66
C LYS A 528 -2.07 -17.14 16.09
N THR A 529 -1.17 -18.07 16.36
CA THR A 529 -0.93 -18.57 17.72
C THR A 529 0.21 -17.78 18.35
N ALA A 530 0.18 -17.70 19.68
CA ALA A 530 1.24 -17.10 20.46
C ALA A 530 1.27 -17.76 21.83
N TRP A 531 2.47 -17.90 22.39
CA TRP A 531 2.63 -18.25 23.78
C TRP A 531 2.55 -17.00 24.64
N THR A 532 1.60 -17.00 25.58
CA THR A 532 1.45 -15.95 26.59
C THR A 532 1.92 -16.46 27.94
N SER A 533 2.76 -15.68 28.62
CA SER A 533 3.37 -16.03 29.91
C SER A 533 3.33 -14.82 30.86
N PRO A 534 3.45 -15.00 32.18
CA PRO A 534 3.66 -13.87 33.09
C PRO A 534 4.83 -12.96 32.66
N ALA A 535 4.82 -11.70 33.12
CA ALA A 535 5.79 -10.67 32.76
C ALA A 535 7.27 -11.08 32.89
N ALA A 536 7.59 -12.02 33.78
CA ALA A 536 8.89 -12.69 33.81
C ALA A 536 8.71 -14.14 33.35
N ALA A 537 9.32 -14.49 32.22
CA ALA A 537 9.10 -15.76 31.55
C ALA A 537 10.40 -16.56 31.38
N THR A 538 10.29 -17.89 31.40
CA THR A 538 11.38 -18.81 31.09
C THR A 538 10.91 -19.91 30.17
N LEU A 539 11.77 -20.34 29.25
CA LEU A 539 11.50 -21.36 28.25
C LEU A 539 12.73 -22.23 28.07
N THR A 540 12.55 -23.54 27.98
CA THR A 540 13.61 -24.49 27.64
C THR A 540 13.17 -25.40 26.50
N ILE A 541 13.99 -25.45 25.46
CA ILE A 541 13.75 -26.17 24.21
C ILE A 541 14.80 -27.27 24.05
N ASP A 542 14.38 -28.49 23.74
CA ASP A 542 15.24 -29.53 23.18
C ASP A 542 15.13 -29.47 21.64
N LEU A 543 16.26 -29.25 20.97
CA LEU A 543 16.34 -29.18 19.51
C LEU A 543 16.26 -30.57 18.84
N GLY A 544 16.17 -31.64 19.63
CA GLY A 544 16.08 -33.03 19.20
C GLY A 544 17.42 -33.67 18.83
N LYS A 545 18.40 -32.86 18.41
CA LYS A 545 19.77 -33.27 18.12
C LYS A 545 20.77 -32.17 18.44
N ALA A 546 22.05 -32.53 18.54
CA ALA A 546 23.11 -31.55 18.70
C ALA A 546 23.28 -30.73 17.41
N GLU A 547 23.35 -29.41 17.57
CA GLU A 547 23.54 -28.41 16.52
C GLU A 547 24.71 -27.50 16.90
N THR A 548 25.32 -26.84 15.92
CA THR A 548 26.21 -25.70 16.20
C THR A 548 25.37 -24.45 16.11
N LEU A 549 25.11 -23.79 17.24
CA LEU A 549 24.26 -22.60 17.31
C LEU A 549 25.11 -21.34 17.24
N ALA A 550 24.82 -20.48 16.26
CA ALA A 550 25.31 -19.10 16.21
C ALA A 550 24.31 -18.09 16.78
N GLY A 551 23.08 -18.50 17.11
CA GLY A 551 22.11 -17.60 17.72
C GLY A 551 20.69 -18.15 17.77
N PHE A 552 19.76 -17.29 18.19
CA PHE A 552 18.32 -17.59 18.20
C PHE A 552 17.50 -16.47 17.54
N THR A 553 16.28 -16.78 17.12
CA THR A 553 15.33 -15.79 16.59
C THR A 553 14.09 -15.73 17.48
N LEU A 554 13.49 -14.55 17.56
CA LEU A 554 12.22 -14.32 18.26
C LEU A 554 11.30 -13.47 17.41
N THR A 555 10.10 -13.96 17.15
CA THR A 555 9.04 -13.20 16.50
C THR A 555 7.98 -12.82 17.54
N PRO A 556 7.75 -11.52 17.80
CA PRO A 556 6.67 -11.09 18.69
C PRO A 556 5.30 -11.29 18.02
N THR A 557 4.24 -11.35 18.83
CA THR A 557 2.89 -11.34 18.28
C THR A 557 2.58 -10.00 17.61
N ARG A 558 1.93 -10.05 16.45
CA ARG A 558 1.41 -8.86 15.78
C ARG A 558 0.10 -8.38 16.39
N HIS A 559 -0.62 -9.27 17.08
CA HIS A 559 -1.84 -8.89 17.77
C HIS A 559 -1.53 -7.90 18.91
N VAL A 560 -2.21 -6.76 18.91
CA VAL A 560 -2.09 -5.79 19.99
C VAL A 560 -3.02 -6.22 21.12
N ASP A 561 -2.44 -6.69 22.21
CA ASP A 561 -3.14 -7.06 23.45
C ASP A 561 -2.78 -6.06 24.54
N PRO A 562 -3.73 -5.31 25.13
CA PRO A 562 -3.45 -4.43 26.27
C PRO A 562 -2.87 -5.14 27.50
N GLN A 563 -3.01 -6.47 27.59
CA GLN A 563 -2.53 -7.29 28.70
C GLN A 563 -1.20 -7.99 28.43
N ALA A 564 -0.68 -7.93 27.21
CA ALA A 564 0.56 -8.62 26.85
C ALA A 564 1.44 -7.79 25.92
N ALA A 565 2.75 -7.88 26.11
CA ALA A 565 3.72 -7.20 25.27
C ALA A 565 4.89 -8.12 24.89
N PRO A 566 5.64 -7.80 23.83
CA PRO A 566 6.89 -8.51 23.54
C PRO A 566 7.90 -8.42 24.70
N PRO A 567 8.84 -9.36 24.84
CA PRO A 567 9.88 -9.27 25.86
C PRO A 567 10.83 -8.10 25.59
N ALA A 568 11.24 -7.35 26.62
CA ALA A 568 12.24 -6.29 26.46
C ALA A 568 13.66 -6.82 26.40
N ARG A 569 13.95 -7.83 27.23
CA ARG A 569 15.30 -8.35 27.46
C ARG A 569 15.33 -9.85 27.36
N TYR A 570 16.49 -10.38 27.01
CA TYR A 570 16.74 -11.81 26.97
C TYR A 570 18.03 -12.15 27.72
N VAL A 571 18.02 -13.34 28.32
CA VAL A 571 19.22 -14.08 28.71
C VAL A 571 19.10 -15.46 28.09
N VAL A 572 20.12 -15.88 27.36
CA VAL A 572 20.14 -17.18 26.67
C VAL A 572 21.28 -18.04 27.19
N GLU A 573 20.95 -19.28 27.54
CA GLU A 573 21.88 -20.31 27.96
C GLU A 573 21.76 -21.53 27.05
N THR A 574 22.86 -22.23 26.81
CA THR A 574 22.90 -23.43 25.98
C THR A 574 23.46 -24.61 26.75
N SER A 575 23.01 -25.82 26.41
CA SER A 575 23.49 -27.08 26.98
C SER A 575 23.58 -28.18 25.93
N ALA A 576 24.53 -29.10 26.06
CA ALA A 576 24.64 -30.30 25.23
C ALA A 576 23.87 -31.50 25.81
N ASP A 577 23.66 -31.53 27.13
CA ASP A 577 23.13 -32.68 27.88
C ASP A 577 21.85 -32.35 28.68
N GLY A 578 21.42 -31.10 28.70
CA GLY A 578 20.27 -30.60 29.46
C GLY A 578 20.55 -30.40 30.96
N GLN A 579 21.76 -30.75 31.42
CA GLN A 579 22.16 -30.69 32.83
C GLN A 579 23.14 -29.56 33.10
N ARG A 580 24.16 -29.42 32.24
CA ARG A 580 25.21 -28.40 32.36
C ARG A 580 24.90 -27.24 31.43
N TRP A 581 24.66 -26.07 32.02
CA TRP A 581 24.25 -24.87 31.30
C TRP A 581 25.37 -23.84 31.29
N SER A 582 25.52 -23.15 30.16
CA SER A 582 26.43 -22.02 30.04
C SER A 582 25.73 -20.87 29.35
N LYS A 583 25.93 -19.65 29.86
CA LYS A 583 25.42 -18.43 29.24
C LYS A 583 26.01 -18.30 27.84
N ALA A 584 25.15 -18.05 26.85
CA ALA A 584 25.52 -17.83 25.46
C ALA A 584 25.49 -16.35 25.12
N GLU A 585 24.45 -15.62 25.57
CA GLU A 585 24.32 -14.18 25.34
C GLU A 585 23.32 -13.55 26.32
N GLU A 586 23.32 -12.23 26.44
CA GLU A 586 22.22 -11.45 27.04
C GLU A 586 22.09 -10.08 26.38
N GLY A 587 20.90 -9.50 26.43
CA GLY A 587 20.69 -8.19 25.81
C GLY A 587 19.26 -7.68 25.91
N GLU A 588 18.99 -6.67 25.09
CA GLU A 588 17.71 -5.98 24.98
C GLU A 588 17.26 -6.02 23.52
N PHE A 589 15.99 -6.36 23.30
CA PHE A 589 15.36 -6.27 22.00
C PHE A 589 15.07 -4.80 21.70
N GLN A 590 15.85 -4.21 20.81
CA GLN A 590 15.72 -2.81 20.45
C GLN A 590 14.37 -2.57 19.75
N ASN A 591 13.53 -1.71 20.34
CA ASN A 591 12.27 -1.25 19.76
C ASN A 591 11.23 -2.34 19.40
N ILE A 592 11.33 -3.55 19.94
CA ILE A 592 10.48 -4.69 19.56
C ILE A 592 8.96 -4.48 19.75
N ASN A 593 8.56 -3.55 20.63
CA ASN A 593 7.14 -3.23 20.82
C ASN A 593 6.50 -2.59 19.55
N TYR A 594 7.31 -1.83 18.82
CA TYR A 594 6.90 -1.07 17.64
C TYR A 594 7.39 -1.76 16.35
N ALA A 595 8.59 -2.36 16.35
CA ALA A 595 9.11 -3.17 15.24
C ALA A 595 8.84 -4.67 15.47
N ARG A 596 7.60 -5.10 15.19
CA ARG A 596 7.11 -6.47 15.47
C ARG A 596 7.49 -7.51 14.40
N ALA A 597 8.65 -7.35 13.76
CA ALA A 597 9.23 -8.37 12.88
C ALA A 597 10.13 -9.35 13.65
N THR A 598 10.60 -10.38 12.95
CA THR A 598 11.52 -11.37 13.51
C THR A 598 12.81 -10.69 13.99
N GLN A 599 13.19 -10.91 15.24
CA GLN A 599 14.44 -10.42 15.83
C GLN A 599 15.49 -11.53 15.81
N ARG A 600 16.61 -11.32 15.11
CA ARG A 600 17.72 -12.28 15.04
C ARG A 600 18.83 -11.90 16.01
N ILE A 601 19.11 -12.78 16.97
CA ILE A 601 20.05 -12.52 18.07
C ILE A 601 21.28 -13.43 17.92
N PRO A 602 22.43 -12.88 17.46
CA PRO A 602 23.66 -13.64 17.36
C PRO A 602 24.29 -13.87 18.74
N PHE A 603 24.95 -15.02 18.89
CA PHE A 603 25.89 -15.27 19.97
C PHE A 603 27.25 -14.72 19.58
N SER A 604 27.99 -14.22 20.56
CA SER A 604 29.39 -13.81 20.41
C SER A 604 30.29 -14.89 19.80
N THR A 605 29.98 -16.18 19.98
CA THR A 605 30.70 -17.29 19.33
C THR A 605 29.76 -18.47 19.05
N PRO A 606 29.77 -19.03 17.82
CA PRO A 606 29.03 -20.25 17.52
C PRO A 606 29.46 -21.42 18.42
N ARG A 607 28.49 -22.22 18.89
CA ARG A 607 28.77 -23.25 19.91
C ARG A 607 27.90 -24.50 19.79
N PRO A 608 28.44 -25.69 20.10
CA PRO A 608 27.66 -26.92 20.08
C PRO A 608 26.62 -26.92 21.22
N ALA A 609 25.37 -27.19 20.89
CA ALA A 609 24.27 -27.29 21.84
C ALA A 609 23.16 -28.18 21.30
N ARG A 610 22.44 -28.84 22.21
CA ARG A 610 21.18 -29.53 21.93
C ARG A 610 19.99 -28.83 22.60
N TYR A 611 20.24 -28.10 23.68
CA TYR A 611 19.21 -27.42 24.45
C TYR A 611 19.44 -25.92 24.51
N LEU A 612 18.34 -25.18 24.47
CA LEU A 612 18.30 -23.72 24.50
C LEU A 612 17.38 -23.29 25.64
N ARG A 613 17.90 -22.49 26.58
CA ARG A 613 17.12 -21.93 27.71
C ARG A 613 17.09 -20.42 27.59
N LEU A 614 15.89 -19.88 27.43
CA LEU A 614 15.62 -18.45 27.31
C LEU A 614 14.97 -17.95 28.60
N ARG A 615 15.41 -16.78 29.06
CA ARG A 615 14.76 -16.04 30.14
C ARG A 615 14.44 -14.64 29.64
N PHE A 616 13.20 -14.22 29.88
CA PHE A 616 12.68 -12.90 29.52
C PHE A 616 12.28 -12.18 30.81
N PRO A 617 13.11 -11.28 31.36
CA PRO A 617 12.90 -10.74 32.70
C PRO A 617 11.69 -9.80 32.81
N ARG A 618 11.32 -9.13 31.72
CA ARG A 618 10.24 -8.13 31.69
C ARG A 618 9.71 -7.90 30.27
N PRO A 619 8.47 -7.42 30.12
CA PRO A 619 7.94 -6.94 28.84
C PRO A 619 8.55 -5.59 28.41
N ALA A 620 8.46 -5.31 27.10
CA ALA A 620 8.95 -4.10 26.44
C ALA A 620 8.20 -2.83 26.86
N VAL A 621 6.91 -2.96 27.14
CA VAL A 621 6.07 -1.92 27.75
C VAL A 621 5.42 -2.47 29.02
N PRO A 622 4.96 -1.63 29.96
CA PRO A 622 4.25 -2.10 31.15
C PRO A 622 3.04 -2.97 30.80
N ALA A 623 3.14 -4.27 31.05
CA ALA A 623 2.10 -5.27 30.81
C ALA A 623 2.22 -6.41 31.84
N PRO A 624 1.12 -7.06 32.23
CA PRO A 624 1.18 -8.20 33.16
C PRO A 624 1.74 -9.48 32.52
N ALA A 625 1.76 -9.57 31.18
CA ALA A 625 2.22 -10.74 30.44
C ALA A 625 3.20 -10.41 29.32
N ILE A 626 3.97 -11.43 28.92
CA ILE A 626 4.73 -11.46 27.66
C ILE A 626 4.00 -12.34 26.65
N ALA A 627 3.99 -11.92 25.38
CA ALA A 627 3.49 -12.72 24.26
C ALA A 627 4.55 -12.88 23.16
N ILE A 628 4.78 -14.13 22.72
CA ILE A 628 5.75 -14.49 21.69
C ILE A 628 5.05 -15.39 20.67
N ALA A 629 5.13 -15.05 19.39
CA ALA A 629 4.55 -15.85 18.31
C ALA A 629 5.45 -17.02 17.93
N THR A 630 6.77 -16.80 17.81
CA THR A 630 7.67 -17.85 17.30
C THR A 630 9.07 -17.73 17.88
N ILE A 631 9.72 -18.86 18.12
CA ILE A 631 11.16 -18.96 18.46
C ILE A 631 11.85 -19.86 17.44
N GLY A 632 13.03 -19.45 16.96
CA GLY A 632 13.89 -20.26 16.09
C GLY A 632 15.37 -20.18 16.47
N ALA A 633 16.24 -20.81 15.68
CA ALA A 633 17.69 -20.79 15.88
C ALA A 633 18.44 -20.97 14.56
N PHE A 634 19.70 -20.55 14.54
CA PHE A 634 20.56 -20.60 13.36
C PHE A 634 22.00 -20.97 13.69
N ARG A 635 22.73 -21.43 12.67
CA ARG A 635 24.12 -21.94 12.72
C ARG A 635 25.17 -20.91 12.38
#